data_AF-A0A4C2DZW4-F1
#
_entry.id   AF-A0A4C2DZW4-F1
#
_cell.length_a   1.000
_cell.length_b   1.000
_cell.length_c   1.000
_cell.angle_alpha   90.00
_cell.angle_beta   90.00
_cell.angle_gamma   90.00
#
_symmetry.space_group_name_H-M   'P 1'
#
loop_
_entity.id
_entity.type
_entity.pdbx_description
1 polymer ?
#
loop_
_entity_poly.entity_id
_entity_poly.type
_entity_poly.pdbx_seq_one_letter_code
_entity_poly.pdbx_strand_id
1 'polypeptide(L)'
;MSAKSENRLFVTEDEDVALESSVPGGQIDAEGDIDLRGEEVDNNGDDEDNDDAVIQEIPLNLAGQNEILHIFQYANKPKKIGRRAAEHPYITGARYKGTSSVWELDTPLDETAFYNKDKNEGEWKDANTQTLRGVGVGSEGQYAAFVADGQVYLTPVEKIAQLRPYFKYIDDVGQQRKQDDSKNATTPANQKAQVVTMSVRSVNDPVQSRLAGSLLAHKIEEEEEFVDLAWVEGAFEQFKESMVADSSNHELRPIGDEHDYLENLV
;
A
#
# COMPACT_ATOMS: atom_id res chain seq x y z
N MET A 1 -12.24 45.55 38.75
CA MET A 1 -12.28 44.16 38.27
C MET A 1 -12.49 44.17 36.77
N SER A 2 -11.58 43.48 36.08
CA SER A 2 -11.54 43.06 34.68
C SER A 2 -11.62 44.10 33.56
N ALA A 3 -10.49 44.21 32.86
CA ALA A 3 -10.22 44.99 31.67
C ALA A 3 -10.76 44.33 30.39
N LYS A 4 -11.05 45.18 29.39
CA LYS A 4 -11.19 44.84 27.98
C LYS A 4 -9.80 44.62 27.36
N SER A 5 -9.65 43.66 26.47
CA SER A 5 -8.60 43.69 25.44
C SER A 5 -9.07 42.99 24.17
N GLU A 6 -9.34 43.80 23.16
CA GLU A 6 -9.54 43.38 21.77
C GLU A 6 -8.18 42.96 21.18
N ASN A 7 -8.11 41.76 20.59
CA ASN A 7 -6.93 41.30 19.87
C ASN A 7 -6.79 42.07 18.55
N ARG A 8 -5.82 43.00 18.49
CA ARG A 8 -5.33 43.58 17.24
C ARG A 8 -4.04 42.88 16.85
N LEU A 9 -4.21 41.85 16.03
CA LEU A 9 -3.15 41.06 15.42
C LEU A 9 -2.76 41.70 14.08
N PHE A 10 -2.08 42.85 14.06
CA PHE A 10 -1.26 43.34 12.94
C PHE A 10 -0.36 44.47 13.46
N VAL A 11 0.97 44.30 13.34
CA VAL A 11 1.93 45.40 13.41
C VAL A 11 2.72 45.38 12.11
N THR A 12 2.55 46.48 11.39
CA THR A 12 3.23 46.89 10.16
C THR A 12 4.66 47.33 10.44
N GLU A 13 5.46 47.24 9.39
CA GLU A 13 6.86 47.60 9.26
C GLU A 13 7.19 49.04 9.70
N ASP A 14 8.47 49.19 10.06
CA ASP A 14 9.31 50.40 10.06
C ASP A 14 9.50 51.24 11.34
N GLU A 15 10.80 51.52 11.55
CA GLU A 15 11.47 52.63 12.26
C GLU A 15 12.26 52.34 13.55
N ASP A 16 13.58 52.38 13.36
CA ASP A 16 14.69 52.40 14.32
C ASP A 16 14.69 53.63 15.25
N VAL A 17 15.00 53.46 16.54
CA VAL A 17 15.80 54.45 17.30
C VAL A 17 16.62 53.76 18.40
N ALA A 18 17.94 53.98 18.33
CA ALA A 18 18.99 53.50 19.22
C ALA A 18 18.90 54.00 20.68
N LEU A 19 19.39 53.20 21.62
CA LEU A 19 19.89 53.66 22.93
C LEU A 19 20.82 52.62 23.57
N GLU A 20 22.13 52.89 23.50
CA GLU A 20 23.17 52.21 24.30
C GLU A 20 23.29 52.83 25.70
N SER A 21 23.52 52.00 26.73
CA SER A 21 24.25 52.41 27.94
C SER A 21 24.97 51.22 28.63
N SER A 22 26.29 51.20 28.45
CA SER A 22 27.39 50.96 29.41
C SER A 22 27.42 49.77 30.41
N VAL A 23 28.23 48.74 30.06
CA VAL A 23 29.38 48.01 30.74
C VAL A 23 29.29 47.54 32.23
N PRO A 24 30.10 46.56 32.75
CA PRO A 24 30.80 45.37 32.18
C PRO A 24 30.59 44.03 32.96
N GLY A 25 30.87 42.90 32.28
CA GLY A 25 31.62 41.79 32.89
C GLY A 25 31.16 40.36 32.57
N GLY A 26 31.92 39.64 31.72
CA GLY A 26 32.06 38.18 31.84
C GLY A 26 31.58 37.28 30.68
N GLN A 27 32.29 37.32 29.55
CA GLN A 27 32.81 36.18 28.77
C GLN A 27 31.89 35.01 28.38
N ILE A 28 31.44 34.95 27.12
CA ILE A 28 31.47 33.75 26.25
C ILE A 28 31.44 34.20 24.78
N ASP A 29 32.54 33.98 24.05
CA ASP A 29 32.70 34.35 22.64
C ASP A 29 32.03 33.30 21.74
N ALA A 30 31.14 33.75 20.87
CA ALA A 30 30.48 32.94 19.85
C ALA A 30 30.36 33.75 18.55
N GLU A 31 31.45 33.90 17.80
CA GLU A 31 31.42 34.21 16.37
C GLU A 31 32.56 33.48 15.67
N GLY A 32 32.20 32.72 14.64
CA GLY A 32 33.09 31.99 13.75
C GLY A 32 32.36 31.78 12.45
N ASP A 33 32.33 32.85 11.66
CA ASP A 33 31.89 32.97 10.27
C ASP A 33 32.33 31.73 9.44
N ILE A 34 31.40 31.06 8.77
CA ILE A 34 31.70 29.90 7.93
C ILE A 34 32.19 30.44 6.57
N ASP A 35 33.50 30.54 6.44
CA ASP A 35 34.21 30.90 5.21
C ASP A 35 33.92 29.86 4.12
N LEU A 36 32.98 30.16 3.21
CA LEU A 36 32.69 29.44 1.96
C LEU A 36 33.76 29.75 0.91
N ARG A 37 35.03 29.54 1.26
CA ARG A 37 36.14 29.54 0.31
C ARG A 37 36.25 28.14 -0.28
N GLY A 38 35.91 28.03 -1.55
CA GLY A 38 36.08 26.80 -2.33
C GLY A 38 37.51 26.28 -2.20
N GLU A 39 37.64 25.14 -1.52
CA GLU A 39 38.81 24.28 -1.69
C GLU A 39 38.71 23.71 -3.10
N GLU A 40 39.51 24.26 -4.02
CA GLU A 40 39.90 23.55 -5.23
C GLU A 40 40.67 22.31 -4.76
N VAL A 41 39.96 21.18 -4.73
CA VAL A 41 40.58 19.88 -4.48
C VAL A 41 41.49 19.60 -5.66
N ASP A 42 42.80 19.68 -5.42
CA ASP A 42 43.84 19.26 -6.35
C ASP A 42 43.56 17.82 -6.81
N ASN A 43 43.05 17.70 -8.02
CA ASN A 43 42.77 16.45 -8.70
C ASN A 43 44.07 15.90 -9.29
N ASN A 44 45.00 15.49 -8.42
CA ASN A 44 46.25 14.83 -8.78
C ASN A 44 46.69 13.95 -7.60
N GLY A 45 46.02 12.82 -7.47
CA GLY A 45 46.41 11.71 -6.61
C GLY A 45 45.91 10.43 -7.24
N ASP A 46 46.85 9.59 -7.64
CA ASP A 46 46.69 8.25 -8.16
C ASP A 46 45.53 7.46 -7.50
N ASP A 47 44.39 7.35 -8.19
CA ASP A 47 43.30 6.41 -7.87
C ASP A 47 43.59 5.03 -8.52
N GLU A 48 44.81 4.54 -8.36
CA GLU A 48 45.15 3.14 -8.59
C GLU A 48 45.16 2.46 -7.20
N ASP A 49 44.21 1.54 -6.99
CA ASP A 49 44.16 0.56 -5.87
C ASP A 49 43.50 0.96 -4.53
N ASN A 50 42.34 1.63 -4.54
CA ASN A 50 41.42 1.65 -3.38
C ASN A 50 40.13 0.86 -3.64
N ASP A 51 40.23 -0.26 -4.36
CA ASP A 51 39.13 -1.24 -4.41
C ASP A 51 38.98 -1.85 -3.01
N ASP A 52 37.89 -1.50 -2.30
CA ASP A 52 37.56 -2.08 -1.00
C ASP A 52 37.51 -3.60 -1.10
N ALA A 53 38.29 -4.29 -0.27
CA ALA A 53 38.43 -5.73 -0.33
C ALA A 53 37.11 -6.39 0.09
N VAL A 54 36.62 -7.36 -0.70
CA VAL A 54 35.43 -8.14 -0.36
C VAL A 54 35.66 -8.87 0.97
N ILE A 55 35.01 -8.40 2.04
CA ILE A 55 35.13 -8.97 3.39
C ILE A 55 34.28 -10.25 3.51
N GLN A 56 33.12 -10.28 2.86
CA GLN A 56 32.17 -11.38 2.95
C GLN A 56 31.36 -11.54 1.65
N GLU A 57 31.38 -12.75 1.11
CA GLU A 57 30.50 -13.16 0.00
C GLU A 57 29.21 -13.76 0.58
N ILE A 58 28.06 -13.23 0.16
CA ILE A 58 26.74 -13.73 0.56
C ILE A 58 26.12 -14.41 -0.67
N PRO A 59 25.92 -15.74 -0.65
CA PRO A 59 25.34 -16.44 -1.78
C PRO A 59 23.87 -16.05 -1.95
N LEU A 60 23.48 -15.85 -3.20
CA LEU A 60 22.18 -15.37 -3.62
C LEU A 60 21.48 -16.46 -4.42
N ASN A 61 20.42 -17.01 -3.85
CA ASN A 61 19.65 -18.12 -4.39
C ASN A 61 18.29 -17.61 -4.86
N LEU A 62 17.89 -17.94 -6.08
CA LEU A 62 16.54 -17.68 -6.58
C LEU A 62 15.69 -18.93 -6.34
N ALA A 63 14.62 -18.79 -5.57
CA ALA A 63 13.72 -19.87 -5.18
C ALA A 63 12.25 -19.47 -5.37
N GLY A 64 11.34 -20.44 -5.45
CA GLY A 64 9.90 -20.17 -5.43
C GLY A 64 9.30 -19.62 -6.72
N GLN A 65 9.81 -20.02 -7.89
CA GLN A 65 9.18 -19.66 -9.18
C GLN A 65 7.77 -20.27 -9.35
N ASN A 66 7.48 -21.36 -8.64
CA ASN A 66 6.19 -22.03 -8.68
C ASN A 66 5.19 -21.50 -7.65
N GLU A 67 5.62 -20.62 -6.76
CA GLU A 67 4.78 -20.10 -5.68
C GLU A 67 4.27 -18.69 -6.03
N ILE A 68 2.98 -18.46 -5.79
CA ILE A 68 2.33 -17.18 -6.06
C ILE A 68 2.42 -16.33 -4.79
N LEU A 69 3.41 -15.43 -4.74
CA LEU A 69 3.59 -14.52 -3.64
C LEU A 69 2.93 -13.16 -3.92
N HIS A 70 2.03 -12.75 -3.03
CA HIS A 70 1.44 -11.43 -3.04
C HIS A 70 1.91 -10.61 -1.83
N ILE A 71 2.19 -9.33 -2.04
CA ILE A 71 2.54 -8.39 -0.97
C ILE A 71 1.34 -7.52 -0.61
N PHE A 72 1.02 -7.43 0.67
CA PHE A 72 -0.03 -6.56 1.20
C PHE A 72 0.55 -5.32 1.86
N GLN A 73 0.14 -4.15 1.37
CA GLN A 73 0.52 -2.85 1.94
C GLN A 73 -0.67 -2.25 2.68
N TYR A 74 -0.55 -2.11 4.01
CA TYR A 74 -1.59 -1.50 4.83
C TYR A 74 -1.46 0.02 4.82
N ALA A 75 -2.35 0.71 4.11
CA ALA A 75 -2.30 2.17 4.02
C ALA A 75 -2.60 2.90 5.35
N ASN A 76 -3.35 2.25 6.26
CA ASN A 76 -3.84 2.90 7.49
C ASN A 76 -3.01 2.59 8.74
N LYS A 77 -2.02 1.71 8.64
CA LYS A 77 -1.26 1.21 9.79
C LYS A 77 0.18 1.73 9.68
N PRO A 78 0.64 2.55 10.64
CA PRO A 78 2.04 2.93 10.67
C PRO A 78 2.90 1.70 11.00
N LYS A 79 4.12 1.64 10.45
CA LYS A 79 5.07 0.55 10.73
C LYS A 79 5.47 0.47 12.21
N LYS A 80 5.46 1.62 12.90
CA LYS A 80 5.85 1.74 14.30
C LYS A 80 4.79 2.54 15.06
N ILE A 81 4.39 2.03 16.21
CA ILE A 81 3.56 2.76 17.17
C ILE A 81 4.51 3.15 18.31
N GLY A 82 4.88 4.43 18.35
CA GLY A 82 5.95 4.91 19.22
C GLY A 82 7.30 4.27 18.85
N ARG A 83 7.92 3.55 19.79
CA ARG A 83 9.22 2.88 19.60
C ARG A 83 9.14 1.40 19.25
N ARG A 84 7.95 0.79 19.30
CA ARG A 84 7.74 -0.63 19.02
C ARG A 84 7.20 -0.81 17.61
N ALA A 85 7.50 -1.96 16.99
CA ALA A 85 6.82 -2.36 15.77
C ALA A 85 5.32 -2.44 16.05
N ALA A 86 4.50 -1.93 15.13
CA ALA A 86 3.07 -2.07 15.25
C ALA A 86 2.71 -3.56 15.15
N GLU A 87 1.82 -4.03 16.02
CA GLU A 87 1.31 -5.39 15.93
C GLU A 87 0.50 -5.56 14.64
N HIS A 88 0.69 -6.70 14.00
CA HIS A 88 -0.06 -7.07 12.81
C HIS A 88 -1.52 -7.32 13.22
N PRO A 89 -2.52 -6.79 12.46
CA PRO A 89 -3.91 -6.99 12.80
C PRO A 89 -4.30 -8.46 12.66
N TYR A 90 -5.01 -8.98 13.65
CA TYR A 90 -5.61 -10.31 13.54
C TYR A 90 -6.61 -10.33 12.37
N ILE A 91 -6.49 -11.32 11.50
CA ILE A 91 -7.37 -11.47 10.33
C ILE A 91 -8.29 -12.66 10.58
N THR A 92 -9.60 -12.43 10.51
CA THR A 92 -10.62 -13.47 10.69
C THR A 92 -10.90 -14.24 9.41
N GLY A 93 -10.84 -13.57 8.26
CA GLY A 93 -11.09 -14.17 6.96
C GLY A 93 -10.38 -13.42 5.84
N ALA A 94 -9.96 -14.17 4.83
CA ALA A 94 -9.39 -13.63 3.60
C ALA A 94 -10.21 -14.13 2.40
N ARG A 95 -10.50 -13.24 1.47
CA ARG A 95 -11.32 -13.51 0.28
C ARG A 95 -10.58 -12.97 -0.94
N TYR A 96 -10.49 -13.78 -1.98
CA TYR A 96 -9.72 -13.44 -3.17
C TYR A 96 -10.51 -13.67 -4.46
N LYS A 97 -10.33 -12.76 -5.41
CA LYS A 97 -10.81 -12.86 -6.78
C LYS A 97 -9.62 -13.01 -7.72
N GLY A 98 -9.52 -14.15 -8.40
CA GLY A 98 -8.37 -14.50 -9.23
C GLY A 98 -8.25 -13.63 -10.48
N THR A 99 -9.35 -13.44 -11.21
CA THR A 99 -9.32 -12.74 -12.51
C THR A 99 -9.18 -11.24 -12.35
N SER A 100 -9.91 -10.65 -11.41
CA SER A 100 -9.84 -9.21 -11.08
C SER A 100 -8.70 -8.86 -10.10
N SER A 101 -8.03 -9.86 -9.53
CA SER A 101 -6.94 -9.71 -8.55
C SER A 101 -7.32 -8.83 -7.36
N VAL A 102 -8.56 -8.96 -6.87
CA VAL A 102 -9.06 -8.21 -5.72
C VAL A 102 -8.93 -9.03 -4.45
N TRP A 103 -8.33 -8.42 -3.45
CA TRP A 103 -8.19 -8.97 -2.10
C TRP A 103 -9.14 -8.27 -1.14
N GLU A 104 -9.87 -9.05 -0.36
CA GLU A 104 -10.64 -8.59 0.79
C GLU A 104 -10.16 -9.32 2.03
N LEU A 105 -9.79 -8.55 3.06
CA LEU A 105 -9.40 -9.08 4.36
C LEU A 105 -10.30 -8.51 5.43
N ASP A 106 -10.77 -9.40 6.29
CA ASP A 106 -11.70 -9.08 7.35
C ASP A 106 -10.92 -9.02 8.66
N THR A 107 -10.95 -7.87 9.33
CA THR A 107 -10.29 -7.62 10.62
C THR A 107 -11.35 -7.28 11.65
N PRO A 108 -11.45 -8.02 12.76
CA PRO A 108 -12.41 -7.71 13.80
C PRO A 108 -12.03 -6.40 14.50
N LEU A 109 -13.05 -5.60 14.84
CA LEU A 109 -12.87 -4.39 15.65
C LEU A 109 -12.87 -4.77 17.13
N ASP A 110 -12.08 -4.06 17.92
CA ASP A 110 -12.13 -4.20 19.37
C ASP A 110 -13.39 -3.50 19.90
N GLU A 111 -14.33 -4.28 20.44
CA GLU A 111 -15.57 -3.77 21.02
C GLU A 111 -15.38 -3.19 22.43
N THR A 112 -14.23 -3.43 23.07
CA THR A 112 -14.00 -3.02 24.46
C THR A 112 -13.61 -1.56 24.60
N ALA A 113 -12.92 -1.00 23.59
CA ALA A 113 -12.39 0.34 23.60
C ALA A 113 -12.87 1.14 22.37
N PHE A 114 -13.40 2.35 22.60
CA PHE A 114 -13.81 3.30 21.55
C PHE A 114 -14.89 2.79 20.58
N TYR A 115 -15.63 1.75 20.95
CA TYR A 115 -16.71 1.19 20.16
C TYR A 115 -18.09 1.64 20.66
N ASN A 116 -18.95 2.13 19.75
CA ASN A 116 -20.31 2.55 20.08
C ASN A 116 -21.32 1.51 19.57
N LYS A 117 -21.90 0.75 20.49
CA LYS A 117 -22.87 -0.32 20.21
C LYS A 117 -24.18 0.22 19.64
N ASP A 118 -24.68 1.33 20.19
CA ASP A 118 -25.96 1.92 19.78
C ASP A 118 -25.97 2.32 18.30
N LYS A 119 -24.85 2.88 17.83
CA LYS A 119 -24.70 3.26 16.41
C LYS A 119 -24.64 2.03 15.51
N ASN A 120 -23.95 1.00 15.96
CA ASN A 120 -23.69 -0.21 15.19
C ASN A 120 -24.94 -1.08 15.00
N GLU A 121 -25.68 -1.36 16.08
CA GLU A 121 -26.89 -2.18 16.05
C GLU A 121 -28.05 -1.47 15.33
N GLY A 122 -28.10 -0.13 15.39
CA GLY A 122 -29.16 0.66 14.78
C GLY A 122 -28.98 0.92 13.28
N GLU A 123 -27.93 1.64 12.91
CA GLU A 123 -27.79 2.18 11.54
C GLU A 123 -27.01 1.24 10.60
N TRP A 124 -26.05 0.48 11.16
CA TRP A 124 -25.03 -0.24 10.37
C TRP A 124 -25.12 -1.76 10.44
N LYS A 125 -26.15 -2.32 11.10
CA LYS A 125 -26.47 -3.76 11.13
C LYS A 125 -25.28 -4.66 11.48
N ASP A 126 -24.70 -4.46 12.66
CA ASP A 126 -23.64 -5.33 13.20
C ASP A 126 -22.34 -5.35 12.39
N ALA A 127 -21.85 -4.15 12.05
CA ALA A 127 -20.55 -3.92 11.40
C ALA A 127 -19.38 -4.06 12.40
N ASN A 128 -19.26 -5.23 13.04
CA ASN A 128 -18.20 -5.52 14.03
C ASN A 128 -16.87 -5.88 13.37
N THR A 129 -16.88 -6.04 12.04
CA THR A 129 -15.72 -6.42 11.24
C THR A 129 -15.39 -5.29 10.27
N GLN A 130 -14.14 -4.86 10.29
CA GLN A 130 -13.58 -3.94 9.31
C GLN A 130 -13.09 -4.73 8.09
N THR A 131 -13.66 -4.44 6.92
CA THR A 131 -13.21 -5.02 5.65
C THR A 131 -12.13 -4.13 5.04
N LEU A 132 -10.99 -4.72 4.68
CA LEU A 132 -9.90 -4.08 3.94
C LEU A 132 -9.90 -4.61 2.52
N ARG A 133 -10.08 -3.74 1.52
CA ARG A 133 -10.05 -4.12 0.11
C ARG A 133 -8.82 -3.53 -0.58
N GLY A 134 -8.20 -4.31 -1.46
CA GLY A 134 -7.10 -3.85 -2.30
C GLY A 134 -7.08 -4.56 -3.65
N VAL A 135 -6.64 -3.85 -4.68
CA VAL A 135 -6.41 -4.42 -6.01
C VAL A 135 -4.93 -4.76 -6.14
N GLY A 136 -4.64 -5.99 -6.53
CA GLY A 136 -3.29 -6.46 -6.81
C GLY A 136 -2.80 -5.96 -8.16
N VAL A 137 -1.75 -5.16 -8.16
CA VAL A 137 -1.06 -4.71 -9.36
C VAL A 137 0.15 -5.60 -9.57
N GLY A 138 0.31 -6.13 -10.79
CA GLY A 138 1.50 -6.90 -11.17
C GLY A 138 2.72 -5.99 -11.18
N SER A 139 3.80 -6.43 -10.55
CA SER A 139 5.08 -5.72 -10.58
C SER A 139 6.16 -6.67 -11.04
N GLU A 140 6.73 -6.39 -12.21
CA GLU A 140 7.90 -7.11 -12.69
C GLU A 140 9.16 -6.61 -11.96
N GLY A 141 10.12 -7.50 -11.71
CA GLY A 141 11.42 -7.16 -11.12
C GLY A 141 11.43 -6.96 -9.60
N GLN A 142 10.32 -7.21 -8.88
CA GLN A 142 10.32 -7.18 -7.42
C GLN A 142 10.51 -8.58 -6.84
N TYR A 143 11.43 -8.68 -5.89
CA TYR A 143 11.74 -9.92 -5.19
C TYR A 143 11.64 -9.72 -3.68
N ALA A 144 11.02 -10.69 -3.01
CA ALA A 144 11.10 -10.80 -1.57
C ALA A 144 12.35 -11.61 -1.21
N ALA A 145 13.15 -11.10 -0.27
CA ALA A 145 14.34 -11.79 0.22
C ALA A 145 14.18 -12.15 1.69
N PHE A 146 14.57 -13.38 2.04
CA PHE A 146 14.81 -13.76 3.43
C PHE A 146 16.23 -14.31 3.58
N VAL A 147 16.81 -14.09 4.75
CA VAL A 147 18.15 -14.54 5.09
C VAL A 147 18.03 -15.80 5.94
N ALA A 148 18.65 -16.88 5.50
CA ALA A 148 18.73 -18.13 6.26
C ALA A 148 20.14 -18.70 6.15
N ASP A 149 20.74 -19.02 7.30
CA ASP A 149 22.06 -19.67 7.39
C ASP A 149 23.18 -18.94 6.64
N GLY A 150 23.10 -17.59 6.60
CA GLY A 150 24.08 -16.74 5.90
C GLY A 150 23.89 -16.69 4.38
N GLN A 151 22.80 -17.26 3.85
CA GLN A 151 22.43 -17.23 2.44
C GLN A 151 21.15 -16.41 2.25
N VAL A 152 21.03 -15.75 1.10
CA VAL A 152 19.86 -14.96 0.73
C VAL A 152 19.03 -15.74 -0.28
N TYR A 153 17.75 -15.92 0.03
CA TYR A 153 16.79 -16.56 -0.86
C TYR A 153 15.83 -15.50 -1.40
N LEU A 154 15.76 -15.36 -2.72
CA LEU A 154 14.91 -14.43 -3.44
C LEU A 154 13.72 -15.16 -4.05
N THR A 155 12.53 -14.64 -3.80
CA THR A 155 11.28 -15.12 -4.37
C THR A 155 10.66 -14.03 -5.21
N PRO A 156 10.27 -14.30 -6.47
CA PRO A 156 9.56 -13.32 -7.28
C PRO A 156 8.21 -12.99 -6.65
N VAL A 157 7.87 -11.71 -6.63
CA VAL A 157 6.55 -11.23 -6.18
C VAL A 157 5.66 -11.09 -7.40
N GLU A 158 4.53 -11.79 -7.45
CA GLU A 158 3.61 -11.71 -8.59
C GLU A 158 2.86 -10.37 -8.57
N LYS A 159 2.28 -10.03 -7.42
CA LYS A 159 1.40 -8.85 -7.28
C LYS A 159 1.56 -8.16 -5.94
N ILE A 160 1.33 -6.85 -5.97
CA ILE A 160 1.32 -5.99 -4.78
C ILE A 160 -0.07 -5.41 -4.65
N ALA A 161 -0.74 -5.66 -3.53
CA ALA A 161 -2.05 -5.11 -3.24
C ALA A 161 -1.94 -4.04 -2.15
N GLN A 162 -2.41 -2.83 -2.47
CA GLN A 162 -2.57 -1.76 -1.49
C GLN A 162 -3.95 -1.87 -0.83
N LEU A 163 -3.96 -2.26 0.44
CA LEU A 163 -5.17 -2.44 1.23
C LEU A 163 -5.66 -1.12 1.81
N ARG A 164 -6.93 -0.80 1.54
CA ARG A 164 -7.63 0.38 2.05
C ARG A 164 -8.91 -0.05 2.77
N PRO A 165 -9.41 0.74 3.74
CA PRO A 165 -10.68 0.44 4.37
C PRO A 165 -11.78 0.49 3.33
N TYR A 166 -12.57 -0.57 3.28
CA TYR A 166 -13.77 -0.66 2.49
C TYR A 166 -14.96 -0.78 3.43
N PHE A 167 -16.07 -0.15 3.07
CA PHE A 167 -17.24 -0.03 3.93
C PHE A 167 -18.44 -0.78 3.34
N LYS A 168 -18.34 -2.11 3.29
CA LYS A 168 -19.37 -2.99 2.71
C LYS A 168 -20.77 -2.73 3.30
N TYR A 169 -20.85 -2.56 4.62
CA TYR A 169 -22.10 -2.32 5.32
C TYR A 169 -22.81 -1.01 4.90
N ILE A 170 -22.06 0.03 4.49
CA ILE A 170 -22.65 1.30 4.01
C ILE A 170 -23.28 1.08 2.64
N ASP A 171 -22.59 0.36 1.76
CA ASP A 171 -23.06 0.05 0.42
C ASP A 171 -24.33 -0.82 0.49
N ASP A 172 -24.36 -1.82 1.38
CA ASP A 172 -25.53 -2.69 1.60
C ASP A 172 -26.75 -1.90 2.12
N VAL A 173 -26.55 -1.02 3.11
CA VAL A 173 -27.62 -0.14 3.62
C VAL A 173 -28.11 0.82 2.54
N GLY A 174 -27.21 1.36 1.72
CA GLY A 174 -27.54 2.24 0.60
C GLY A 174 -28.35 1.53 -0.49
N GLN A 175 -27.97 0.30 -0.84
CA GLN A 175 -28.71 -0.54 -1.81
C GLN A 175 -30.08 -0.93 -1.28
N GLN A 176 -30.16 -1.34 -0.02
CA GLN A 176 -31.44 -1.71 0.59
C GLN A 176 -32.40 -0.52 0.66
N ARG A 177 -31.94 0.67 1.07
CA ARG A 177 -32.78 1.89 1.08
C ARG A 177 -33.30 2.22 -0.31
N LYS A 178 -32.46 2.18 -1.35
CA LYS A 178 -32.90 2.38 -2.76
C LYS A 178 -33.88 1.31 -3.21
N GLN A 179 -33.67 0.06 -2.80
CA GLN A 179 -34.58 -1.04 -3.15
C GLN A 179 -35.94 -0.86 -2.46
N ASP A 180 -35.98 -0.41 -1.21
CA ASP A 180 -37.21 -0.19 -0.48
C ASP A 180 -37.96 1.05 -0.97
N ASP A 181 -37.24 2.12 -1.34
CA ASP A 181 -37.80 3.29 -2.01
C ASP A 181 -38.39 2.93 -3.38
N SER A 182 -37.72 2.06 -4.16
CA SER A 182 -38.26 1.60 -5.45
C SER A 182 -39.41 0.61 -5.35
N LYS A 183 -39.48 -0.18 -4.26
CA LYS A 183 -40.67 -1.00 -3.93
C LYS A 183 -41.86 -0.13 -3.52
N ASN A 184 -41.61 0.93 -2.76
CA ASN A 184 -42.65 1.88 -2.32
C ASN A 184 -43.03 2.91 -3.39
N ALA A 185 -42.13 3.18 -4.35
CA ALA A 185 -42.44 3.98 -5.52
C ALA A 185 -43.43 3.21 -6.41
N THR A 186 -44.70 3.61 -6.35
CA THR A 186 -45.76 3.20 -7.28
C THR A 186 -45.42 3.61 -8.71
N THR A 187 -44.53 2.84 -9.33
CA THR A 187 -44.16 2.94 -10.74
C THR A 187 -45.18 2.13 -11.54
N PRO A 188 -45.75 2.65 -12.64
CA PRO A 188 -46.97 2.11 -13.25
C PRO A 188 -46.81 0.63 -13.64
N ALA A 189 -47.67 -0.21 -13.05
CA ALA A 189 -47.71 -1.67 -13.20
C ALA A 189 -47.99 -2.18 -14.62
N ASN A 190 -48.15 -1.29 -15.61
CA ASN A 190 -48.61 -1.64 -16.95
C ASN A 190 -47.51 -2.18 -17.89
N GLN A 191 -46.25 -2.25 -17.44
CA GLN A 191 -45.13 -2.77 -18.25
C GLN A 191 -44.59 -4.14 -17.79
N LYS A 192 -45.05 -4.66 -16.64
CA LYS A 192 -44.52 -5.93 -16.08
C LYS A 192 -45.07 -7.19 -16.76
N ALA A 193 -46.22 -7.12 -17.43
CA ALA A 193 -46.92 -8.31 -17.93
C ALA A 193 -46.42 -8.84 -19.30
N GLN A 194 -45.62 -8.08 -20.03
CA GLN A 194 -45.06 -8.51 -21.33
C GLN A 194 -43.62 -8.00 -21.50
N VAL A 195 -42.69 -8.56 -20.73
CA VAL A 195 -41.26 -8.37 -21.00
C VAL A 195 -40.82 -9.43 -22.00
N VAL A 196 -41.04 -9.16 -23.29
CA VAL A 196 -40.45 -9.98 -24.36
C VAL A 196 -39.07 -9.39 -24.65
N THR A 197 -38.01 -10.05 -24.19
CA THR A 197 -36.61 -9.64 -24.41
C THR A 197 -36.14 -9.98 -25.83
N MET A 198 -36.77 -9.42 -26.88
CA MET A 198 -36.25 -9.49 -28.25
C MET A 198 -35.37 -8.28 -28.54
N SER A 199 -34.24 -8.16 -27.85
CA SER A 199 -33.21 -7.16 -28.13
C SER A 199 -31.99 -7.83 -28.74
N VAL A 200 -32.05 -8.16 -30.03
CA VAL A 200 -30.87 -8.61 -30.80
C VAL A 200 -30.11 -7.36 -31.22
N ARG A 201 -29.04 -7.04 -30.51
CA ARG A 201 -28.18 -5.90 -30.85
C ARG A 201 -27.07 -6.34 -31.81
N SER A 202 -27.04 -5.72 -33.00
CA SER A 202 -26.02 -5.91 -34.05
C SER A 202 -24.60 -5.67 -33.53
N VAL A 203 -23.62 -6.41 -34.06
CA VAL A 203 -22.23 -6.51 -33.57
C VAL A 203 -21.31 -5.39 -34.07
N ASN A 204 -21.76 -4.54 -35.00
CA ASN A 204 -20.86 -3.74 -35.85
C ASN A 204 -20.99 -2.21 -35.73
N ASP A 205 -21.31 -1.66 -34.55
CA ASP A 205 -21.24 -0.21 -34.37
C ASP A 205 -19.94 0.20 -33.64
N PRO A 206 -18.88 0.65 -34.36
CA PRO A 206 -17.58 1.00 -33.76
C PRO A 206 -17.65 2.28 -32.91
N VAL A 207 -18.77 2.99 -32.89
CA VAL A 207 -18.95 4.25 -32.14
C VAL A 207 -19.30 4.01 -30.67
N GLN A 208 -19.70 2.79 -30.30
CA GLN A 208 -20.01 2.45 -28.91
C GLN A 208 -19.29 1.18 -28.48
N SER A 209 -18.04 1.34 -28.00
CA SER A 209 -17.44 0.34 -27.13
C SER A 209 -18.35 0.19 -25.90
N ARG A 210 -19.16 -0.89 -25.90
CA ARG A 210 -20.33 -1.05 -25.00
C ARG A 210 -19.98 -0.99 -23.52
N LEU A 211 -18.74 -1.32 -23.19
CA LEU A 211 -18.10 -1.23 -21.90
C LEU A 211 -16.59 -1.09 -22.18
N ALA A 212 -16.09 0.13 -22.33
CA ALA A 212 -14.65 0.34 -22.50
C ALA A 212 -13.89 -0.04 -21.21
N GLY A 213 -12.63 -0.47 -21.36
CA GLY A 213 -11.81 -1.23 -20.39
C GLY A 213 -12.08 -1.07 -18.90
N SER A 214 -12.23 0.15 -18.36
CA SER A 214 -12.52 0.36 -16.94
C SER A 214 -13.88 -0.18 -16.49
N LEU A 215 -14.94 0.04 -17.27
CA LEU A 215 -16.28 -0.48 -16.95
C LEU A 215 -16.34 -1.99 -17.12
N LEU A 216 -15.57 -2.54 -18.07
CA LEU A 216 -15.44 -3.97 -18.23
C LEU A 216 -14.73 -4.59 -17.02
N ALA A 217 -13.66 -3.98 -16.52
CA ALA A 217 -12.96 -4.44 -15.33
C ALA A 217 -13.87 -4.45 -14.10
N HIS A 218 -14.65 -3.38 -13.87
CA HIS A 218 -15.64 -3.35 -12.79
C HIS A 218 -16.74 -4.38 -12.96
N LYS A 219 -17.18 -4.62 -14.19
CA LYS A 219 -18.19 -5.64 -14.47
C LYS A 219 -17.66 -7.05 -14.19
N ILE A 220 -16.46 -7.37 -14.67
CA ILE A 220 -15.79 -8.66 -14.41
C ILE A 220 -15.61 -8.84 -12.90
N GLU A 221 -15.19 -7.78 -12.21
CA GLU A 221 -15.06 -7.80 -10.76
C GLU A 221 -16.40 -8.10 -10.08
N GLU A 222 -17.50 -7.46 -10.48
CA GLU A 222 -18.83 -7.69 -9.89
C GLU A 222 -19.35 -9.11 -10.17
N GLU A 223 -19.08 -9.65 -11.36
CA GLU A 223 -19.52 -10.99 -11.78
C GLU A 223 -18.69 -12.13 -11.17
N GLU A 224 -17.44 -11.87 -10.76
CA GLU A 224 -16.57 -12.87 -10.17
C GLU A 224 -16.98 -13.18 -8.71
N GLU A 225 -17.11 -14.47 -8.41
CA GLU A 225 -17.35 -14.95 -7.04
C GLU A 225 -16.06 -14.95 -6.22
N PHE A 226 -16.18 -14.66 -4.93
CA PHE A 226 -15.05 -14.69 -4.01
C PHE A 226 -14.66 -16.14 -3.69
N VAL A 227 -13.36 -16.41 -3.74
CA VAL A 227 -12.78 -17.63 -3.18
C VAL A 227 -12.39 -17.34 -1.74
N ASP A 228 -13.03 -18.04 -0.80
CA ASP A 228 -12.70 -17.93 0.62
C ASP A 228 -11.39 -18.68 0.91
N LEU A 229 -10.45 -17.99 1.54
CA LEU A 229 -9.14 -18.50 1.90
C LEU A 229 -9.00 -18.54 3.42
N ALA A 230 -8.48 -19.64 3.94
CA ALA A 230 -8.16 -19.77 5.35
C ALA A 230 -6.88 -18.99 5.67
N TRP A 231 -6.94 -18.14 6.70
CA TRP A 231 -5.77 -17.44 7.20
C TRP A 231 -4.97 -18.38 8.12
N VAL A 232 -3.72 -18.68 7.75
CA VAL A 232 -2.81 -19.52 8.54
C VAL A 232 -1.61 -18.67 8.96
N GLU A 233 -1.50 -18.40 10.26
CA GLU A 233 -0.33 -17.73 10.83
C GLU A 233 0.79 -18.74 11.10
N GLY A 234 2.04 -18.29 10.97
CA GLY A 234 3.21 -19.14 11.26
C GLY A 234 3.59 -20.14 10.16
N ALA A 235 3.00 -20.06 8.97
CA ALA A 235 3.37 -20.89 7.82
C ALA A 235 4.78 -20.59 7.25
N PHE A 236 5.47 -19.58 7.79
CA PHE A 236 6.79 -19.16 7.32
C PHE A 236 7.86 -20.26 7.45
N GLU A 237 7.79 -21.11 8.47
CA GLU A 237 8.77 -22.20 8.64
C GLU A 237 8.63 -23.26 7.53
N GLN A 238 7.39 -23.65 7.22
CA GLN A 238 7.10 -24.61 6.14
C GLN A 238 7.51 -24.05 4.77
N PHE A 239 7.24 -22.76 4.56
CA PHE A 239 7.64 -22.03 3.36
C PHE A 239 9.17 -21.90 3.24
N LYS A 240 9.86 -21.63 4.36
CA LYS A 240 11.32 -21.58 4.38
C LYS A 240 11.91 -22.93 3.98
N GLU A 241 11.36 -24.03 4.52
CA GLU A 241 11.82 -25.38 4.17
C GLU A 241 11.56 -25.73 2.71
N SER A 242 10.40 -25.37 2.14
CA SER A 242 10.12 -25.60 0.72
C SER A 242 11.08 -24.81 -0.18
N MET A 243 11.39 -23.56 0.17
CA MET A 243 12.29 -22.72 -0.62
C MET A 243 13.74 -23.14 -0.57
N VAL A 244 14.21 -23.57 0.61
CA VAL A 244 15.56 -24.13 0.73
C VAL A 244 15.66 -25.42 -0.09
N ALA A 245 14.64 -26.28 -0.07
CA ALA A 245 14.60 -27.47 -0.91
C ALA A 245 14.63 -27.13 -2.41
N ASP A 246 13.81 -26.18 -2.86
CA ASP A 246 13.75 -25.76 -4.28
C ASP A 246 15.06 -25.13 -4.77
N SER A 247 15.70 -24.29 -3.95
CA SER A 247 16.99 -23.66 -4.30
C SER A 247 18.11 -24.68 -4.54
N SER A 248 18.11 -25.79 -3.80
CA SER A 248 19.13 -26.84 -3.95
C SER A 248 19.03 -27.57 -5.29
N ASN A 249 17.89 -27.46 -5.98
CA ASN A 249 17.63 -28.13 -7.26
C ASN A 249 18.04 -27.29 -8.47
N HIS A 250 18.28 -25.97 -8.33
CA HIS A 250 18.48 -25.07 -9.47
C HIS A 250 19.76 -24.24 -9.34
N GLU A 251 20.86 -24.75 -9.90
CA GLU A 251 22.07 -23.95 -10.12
C GLU A 251 21.86 -23.03 -11.33
N LEU A 252 21.76 -21.72 -11.08
CA LEU A 252 21.69 -20.74 -12.14
C LEU A 252 23.07 -20.56 -12.78
N ARG A 253 23.09 -20.59 -14.12
CA ARG A 253 24.29 -20.27 -14.91
C ARG A 253 24.06 -18.96 -15.67
N PRO A 254 25.05 -18.07 -15.71
CA PRO A 254 24.96 -16.89 -16.56
C PRO A 254 24.85 -17.34 -18.02
N ILE A 255 23.88 -16.75 -18.74
CA ILE A 255 23.55 -17.12 -20.12
C ILE A 255 24.44 -16.39 -21.14
N GLY A 256 25.09 -15.27 -20.76
CA GLY A 256 25.87 -14.43 -21.68
C GLY A 256 27.14 -13.82 -21.08
N ASP A 257 27.99 -13.33 -21.98
CA ASP A 257 29.19 -12.54 -21.69
C ASP A 257 28.83 -11.05 -21.47
N GLU A 258 29.76 -10.29 -20.89
CA GLU A 258 29.61 -8.86 -20.59
C GLU A 258 29.12 -8.01 -21.78
N HIS A 259 29.58 -8.34 -23.00
CA HIS A 259 29.17 -7.63 -24.21
C HIS A 259 27.70 -7.88 -24.58
N ASP A 260 27.21 -9.10 -24.38
CA ASP A 260 25.82 -9.48 -24.68
C ASP A 260 24.84 -8.87 -23.64
N TYR A 261 25.30 -8.71 -22.39
CA TYR A 261 24.55 -7.98 -21.38
C TYR A 261 24.36 -6.50 -21.75
N LEU A 262 25.42 -5.84 -22.22
CA LEU A 262 25.36 -4.42 -22.61
C LEU A 262 24.48 -4.19 -23.84
N GLU A 263 24.48 -5.12 -24.80
CA GLU A 263 23.61 -5.02 -25.98
C GLU A 263 22.12 -5.18 -25.63
N ASN A 264 21.77 -6.05 -24.67
CA ASN A 264 20.38 -6.26 -24.25
C ASN A 264 19.85 -5.19 -23.28
N LEU A 265 20.72 -4.32 -22.75
CA LEU A 265 20.35 -3.23 -21.85
C LEU A 265 19.90 -1.95 -22.60
N VAL A 266 20.27 -1.81 -23.88
CA VAL A 266 20.04 -0.63 -24.75
C VAL A 266 18.85 -0.86 -25.68
#